data_AF-A0A2E9QE38-F1
#
_entry.id   AF-A0A2E9QE38-F1
#
_cell.length_a   1.000
_cell.length_b   1.000
_cell.length_c   1.000
_cell.angle_alpha   90.00
_cell.angle_beta   90.00
_cell.angle_gamma   90.00
#
_symmetry.space_group_name_H-M   'P 1'
#
loop_
_entity.id
_entity.type
_entity.pdbx_description
1 polymer ?
#
loop_
_entity_poly.entity_id
_entity_poly.type
_entity_poly.pdbx_seq_one_letter_code
_entity_poly.pdbx_strand_id
1 'polypeptide(L)'
;MRRSGSLILLSALILTGLIRCGTNTDRPVYSIFSLLSVAAPAIVDVAPVDISEGLFGTPGYRLRYGFDVKYYVTNQEPEFVGYNLYITTTSLSTEAILTGIGTDPYLPLGYEPTFYHSPSEANTSSSSLITKRVTALKAPPGEIPFQICEKYFFRLQAVLLTGVESAPGPQISSCAFYDSTLCPSDSSCN
;
A
#
# COMPACT_ATOMS: atom_id res chain seq x y z
N MET A 1 -2.98 -69.69 -32.27
CA MET A 1 -2.06 -69.08 -31.27
C MET A 1 -1.25 -67.97 -31.93
N ARG A 2 -1.58 -66.70 -31.65
CA ARG A 2 -0.67 -65.55 -31.77
C ARG A 2 -1.30 -64.36 -31.01
N ARG A 3 -0.64 -63.96 -29.92
CA ARG A 3 -0.89 -62.71 -29.17
C ARG A 3 -0.39 -61.54 -30.01
N SER A 4 -1.14 -60.44 -30.11
CA SER A 4 -0.60 -59.08 -30.16
C SER A 4 -1.73 -58.04 -30.12
N GLY A 5 -1.55 -56.95 -29.39
CA GLY A 5 -2.53 -55.87 -29.18
C GLY A 5 -2.62 -55.49 -27.69
N SER A 6 -1.49 -55.23 -27.03
CA SER A 6 -1.00 -53.85 -26.81
C SER A 6 -2.07 -52.91 -26.24
N LEU A 7 -2.36 -53.07 -24.93
CA LEU A 7 -1.96 -52.13 -23.86
C LEU A 7 -1.55 -50.70 -24.30
N ILE A 8 -2.35 -50.03 -25.13
CA ILE A 8 -2.17 -48.61 -25.46
C ILE A 8 -3.55 -47.97 -25.49
N LEU A 9 -4.22 -47.90 -24.34
CA LEU A 9 -5.44 -47.10 -24.19
C LEU A 9 -5.67 -46.54 -22.79
N LEU A 10 -4.82 -46.86 -21.80
CA LEU A 10 -4.93 -46.29 -20.45
C LEU A 10 -3.88 -45.22 -20.10
N SER A 11 -2.97 -44.87 -21.02
CA SER A 11 -1.92 -43.87 -20.73
C SER A 11 -2.20 -42.47 -21.30
N ALA A 12 -3.34 -42.27 -21.96
CA ALA A 12 -3.70 -40.98 -22.59
C ALA A 12 -4.75 -40.17 -21.82
N LEU A 13 -5.25 -40.66 -20.67
CA LEU A 13 -6.26 -39.97 -19.85
C LEU A 13 -5.73 -39.36 -18.55
N ILE A 14 -4.41 -39.42 -18.32
CA ILE A 14 -3.75 -38.85 -17.12
C ILE A 14 -3.02 -37.52 -17.46
N LEU A 15 -2.93 -37.15 -18.74
CA LEU A 15 -2.15 -35.98 -19.19
C LEU A 15 -2.96 -34.71 -19.50
N THR A 16 -4.25 -34.65 -19.18
CA THR A 16 -5.09 -33.44 -19.37
C THR A 16 -5.50 -32.75 -18.07
N GLY A 17 -4.98 -33.19 -16.92
CA GLY A 17 -5.38 -32.69 -15.59
C GLY A 17 -4.44 -31.68 -14.93
N LEU A 18 -3.33 -31.26 -15.57
CA LEU A 18 -2.25 -30.53 -14.90
C LEU A 18 -1.74 -29.28 -15.64
N ILE A 19 -2.61 -28.47 -16.27
CA ILE A 19 -2.22 -27.10 -16.64
C ILE A 19 -3.45 -26.18 -16.57
N ARG A 20 -3.78 -25.68 -15.37
CA ARG A 20 -4.21 -24.29 -15.08
C ARG A 20 -4.15 -24.06 -13.56
N CYS A 21 -2.94 -24.01 -13.02
CA CYS A 21 -2.71 -23.34 -11.74
C CYS A 21 -3.03 -21.85 -11.90
N GLY A 22 -3.91 -21.36 -11.03
CA GLY A 22 -4.01 -19.98 -10.54
C GLY A 22 -3.89 -18.85 -11.56
N THR A 23 -5.01 -18.41 -12.11
CA THR A 23 -5.13 -17.01 -12.55
C THR A 23 -5.17 -16.12 -11.32
N ASN A 24 -4.28 -15.12 -11.29
CA ASN A 24 -4.15 -14.07 -10.29
C ASN A 24 -5.48 -13.73 -9.58
N THR A 25 -5.50 -13.87 -8.26
CA THR A 25 -6.51 -13.20 -7.46
C THR A 25 -6.21 -11.71 -7.49
N ASP A 26 -6.82 -10.96 -8.42
CA ASP A 26 -6.90 -9.49 -8.41
C ASP A 26 -7.73 -8.95 -7.22
N ARG A 27 -7.82 -9.73 -6.14
CA ARG A 27 -8.47 -9.38 -4.89
C ARG A 27 -7.59 -9.92 -3.76
N PRO A 28 -7.21 -9.09 -2.77
CA PRO A 28 -6.57 -9.62 -1.58
C PRO A 28 -7.51 -10.66 -0.94
N VAL A 29 -6.93 -11.79 -0.52
CA VAL A 29 -7.65 -12.83 0.21
C VAL A 29 -7.94 -12.29 1.61
N TYR A 30 -9.21 -11.97 1.90
CA TYR A 30 -9.65 -11.48 3.20
C TYR A 30 -9.87 -12.63 4.19
N SER A 31 -9.60 -12.37 5.48
CA SER A 31 -9.92 -13.29 6.58
C SER A 31 -11.44 -13.35 6.85
N ILE A 32 -11.96 -14.54 7.12
CA ILE A 32 -13.38 -14.84 7.31
C ILE A 32 -13.76 -14.63 8.79
N PHE A 33 -13.82 -13.38 9.25
CA PHE A 33 -14.50 -13.04 10.51
C PHE A 33 -15.46 -11.87 10.24
N SER A 34 -16.73 -12.23 10.00
CA SER A 34 -17.83 -11.31 9.75
C SER A 34 -18.67 -11.17 11.01
N LEU A 35 -18.66 -9.98 11.59
CA LEU A 35 -19.77 -9.23 12.21
C LEU A 35 -19.23 -7.80 12.36
N LEU A 36 -19.48 -6.92 11.38
CA LEU A 36 -19.08 -5.50 11.34
C LEU A 36 -17.57 -5.20 11.10
N SER A 37 -16.87 -6.02 10.32
CA SER A 37 -15.47 -5.69 9.96
C SER A 37 -15.44 -4.60 8.89
N VAL A 38 -15.08 -3.38 9.27
CA VAL A 38 -14.71 -2.32 8.33
C VAL A 38 -13.64 -2.87 7.39
N ALA A 39 -13.88 -2.83 6.08
CA ALA A 39 -13.01 -3.50 5.12
C ALA A 39 -11.61 -2.86 5.11
N ALA A 40 -10.56 -3.70 5.18
CA ALA A 40 -9.18 -3.23 5.11
C ALA A 40 -8.90 -2.61 3.72
N PRO A 41 -8.40 -1.36 3.66
CA PRO A 41 -8.04 -0.71 2.40
C PRO A 41 -6.75 -1.31 1.82
N ALA A 42 -6.45 -1.00 0.56
CA ALA A 42 -5.19 -1.37 -0.06
C ALA A 42 -4.57 -0.18 -0.80
N ILE A 43 -3.27 -0.01 -0.63
CA ILE A 43 -2.47 0.89 -1.46
C ILE A 43 -2.13 0.15 -2.74
N VAL A 44 -2.36 0.79 -3.88
CA VAL A 44 -2.06 0.26 -5.22
C VAL A 44 -0.59 0.48 -5.56
N ASP A 45 -0.09 1.68 -5.30
CA ASP A 45 1.27 2.10 -5.65
C ASP A 45 1.74 3.23 -4.73
N VAL A 46 3.05 3.28 -4.49
CA VAL A 46 3.73 4.40 -3.83
C VAL A 46 4.97 4.72 -4.63
N ALA A 47 5.02 5.93 -5.19
CA ALA A 47 6.12 6.35 -6.05
C ALA A 47 6.81 7.60 -5.47
N PRO A 48 8.14 7.66 -5.46
CA PRO A 48 8.86 8.87 -5.08
C PRO A 48 8.59 9.98 -6.11
N VAL A 49 8.46 11.21 -5.62
CA VAL A 49 8.26 12.39 -6.45
C VAL A 49 9.22 13.49 -6.00
N ASP A 50 9.88 14.11 -6.97
CA ASP A 50 10.73 15.28 -6.73
C ASP A 50 9.86 16.49 -6.38
N ILE A 51 10.08 17.04 -5.19
CA ILE A 51 9.41 18.24 -4.68
C ILE A 51 10.44 19.31 -4.29
N SER A 52 11.59 19.29 -4.96
CA SER A 52 12.68 20.23 -4.72
C SER A 52 12.24 21.67 -4.93
N GLU A 53 12.77 22.55 -4.10
CA GLU A 53 12.50 23.98 -4.14
C GLU A 53 13.69 24.71 -4.77
N GLY A 54 13.43 25.70 -5.63
CA GLY A 54 14.45 26.51 -6.28
C GLY A 54 15.04 25.88 -7.55
N LEU A 55 15.92 26.63 -8.23
CA LEU A 55 16.59 26.17 -9.44
C LEU A 55 17.91 25.50 -9.08
N PHE A 56 18.16 24.32 -9.66
CA PHE A 56 19.41 23.60 -9.46
C PHE A 56 20.63 24.50 -9.74
N GLY A 57 21.59 24.53 -8.79
CA GLY A 57 22.79 25.37 -8.88
C GLY A 57 22.62 26.82 -8.41
N THR A 58 21.46 27.21 -7.88
CA THR A 58 21.24 28.55 -7.31
C THR A 58 21.25 28.55 -5.77
N PRO A 59 21.65 29.66 -5.13
CA PRO A 59 21.47 29.83 -3.69
C PRO A 59 19.98 29.71 -3.33
N GLY A 60 19.66 28.76 -2.45
CA GLY A 60 18.27 28.47 -2.05
C GLY A 60 17.70 27.18 -2.64
N TYR A 61 18.43 26.48 -3.52
CA TYR A 61 18.04 25.14 -3.95
C TYR A 61 17.98 24.16 -2.77
N ARG A 62 16.86 23.47 -2.63
CA ARG A 62 16.64 22.44 -1.61
C ARG A 62 16.12 21.17 -2.26
N LEU A 63 17.00 20.18 -2.37
CA LEU A 63 16.61 18.86 -2.85
C LEU A 63 15.66 18.21 -1.85
N ARG A 64 14.45 17.87 -2.30
CA ARG A 64 13.41 17.26 -1.46
C ARG A 64 12.65 16.22 -2.25
N TYR A 65 12.32 15.11 -1.60
CA TYR A 65 11.45 14.07 -2.14
C TYR A 65 10.20 13.91 -1.28
N GLY A 66 9.10 13.64 -1.96
CA GLY A 66 7.85 13.19 -1.37
C GLY A 66 7.43 11.85 -1.97
N PHE A 67 6.21 11.43 -1.65
CA PHE A 67 5.59 10.25 -2.22
C PHE A 67 4.20 10.54 -2.75
N ASP A 68 3.90 10.01 -3.93
CA ASP A 68 2.53 9.87 -4.41
C ASP A 68 2.01 8.50 -3.97
N VAL A 69 1.04 8.52 -3.05
CA VAL A 69 0.34 7.33 -2.56
C VAL A 69 -0.94 7.17 -3.37
N LYS A 70 -1.05 6.03 -4.08
CA LYS A 70 -2.19 5.73 -4.95
C LYS A 70 -3.04 4.62 -4.36
N TYR A 71 -4.35 4.82 -4.29
CA TYR A 71 -5.29 3.85 -3.72
C TYR A 71 -6.71 4.05 -4.26
N TYR A 72 -7.58 3.08 -4.01
CA TYR A 72 -9.02 3.22 -4.26
C TYR A 72 -9.75 3.44 -2.95
N VAL A 73 -10.86 4.18 -3.02
CA VAL A 73 -11.83 4.19 -1.91
C VAL A 73 -12.66 2.91 -2.03
N THR A 74 -12.60 2.04 -1.04
CA THR A 74 -13.30 0.74 -1.07
C THR A 74 -14.39 0.61 -0.02
N ASN A 75 -14.40 1.49 0.98
CA ASN A 75 -15.27 1.37 2.14
C ASN A 75 -16.63 2.06 1.90
N GLN A 76 -17.71 1.32 2.12
CA GLN A 76 -19.10 1.75 1.91
C GLN A 76 -19.89 1.86 3.23
N GLU A 77 -19.24 1.66 4.38
CA GLU A 77 -19.89 1.78 5.68
C GLU A 77 -20.45 3.19 5.88
N PRO A 78 -21.68 3.38 6.40
CA PRO A 78 -22.32 4.70 6.51
C PRO A 78 -21.52 5.73 7.33
N GLU A 79 -20.77 5.26 8.31
CA GLU A 79 -19.96 6.11 9.20
C GLU A 79 -18.53 6.33 8.70
N PHE A 80 -18.16 5.82 7.52
CA PHE A 80 -16.81 5.94 7.00
C PHE A 80 -16.45 7.40 6.71
N VAL A 81 -15.30 7.84 7.24
CA VAL A 81 -14.82 9.23 7.12
C VAL A 81 -13.49 9.38 6.39
N GLY A 82 -12.79 8.26 6.14
CA GLY A 82 -11.51 8.30 5.46
C GLY A 82 -10.51 7.27 5.96
N TYR A 83 -9.27 7.48 5.56
CA TYR A 83 -8.16 6.57 5.86
C TYR A 83 -7.06 7.25 6.66
N ASN A 84 -6.57 6.57 7.69
CA ASN A 84 -5.31 6.85 8.33
C ASN A 84 -4.17 6.24 7.51
N LEU A 85 -3.14 7.04 7.22
CA LEU A 85 -1.91 6.58 6.59
C LEU A 85 -0.83 6.42 7.65
N TYR A 86 -0.15 5.29 7.64
CA TYR A 86 1.00 5.03 8.51
C TYR A 86 2.26 4.99 7.66
N ILE A 87 3.31 5.65 8.13
CA ILE A 87 4.59 5.78 7.43
C ILE A 87 5.73 5.56 8.42
N THR A 88 6.72 4.75 8.04
CA THR A 88 7.89 4.47 8.88
C THR A 88 9.09 4.04 8.02
N THR A 89 10.25 3.93 8.65
CA THR A 89 11.51 3.46 8.07
C THR A 89 11.77 1.96 8.29
N THR A 90 10.93 1.28 9.10
CA THR A 90 11.02 -0.16 9.38
C THR A 90 9.73 -0.87 9.00
N SER A 91 9.72 -2.19 8.84
CA SER A 91 8.47 -2.89 8.51
C SER A 91 7.41 -2.70 9.60
N LEU A 92 6.19 -2.34 9.20
CA LEU A 92 5.00 -2.24 10.05
C LEU A 92 4.30 -3.59 10.14
N SER A 93 4.21 -4.14 11.34
CA SER A 93 3.25 -5.22 11.61
C SER A 93 1.84 -4.65 11.73
N THR A 94 0.85 -5.48 11.43
CA THR A 94 -0.57 -5.12 11.61
C THR A 94 -0.86 -4.84 13.09
N GLU A 95 -0.23 -5.61 13.99
CA GLU A 95 -0.37 -5.51 15.43
C GLU A 95 0.18 -4.18 15.98
N ALA A 96 1.30 -3.67 15.43
CA ALA A 96 1.86 -2.40 15.87
C ALA A 96 0.89 -1.23 15.62
N ILE A 97 0.21 -1.25 14.47
CA ILE A 97 -0.81 -0.24 14.15
C ILE A 97 -2.03 -0.40 15.06
N LEU A 98 -2.57 -1.61 15.19
CA LEU A 98 -3.77 -1.86 16.01
C LEU A 98 -3.57 -1.55 17.50
N THR A 99 -2.35 -1.67 18.00
CA THR A 99 -2.01 -1.36 19.40
C THR A 99 -1.54 0.07 19.61
N GLY A 100 -1.29 0.82 18.53
CA GLY A 100 -0.72 2.17 18.58
C GLY A 100 0.72 2.21 19.14
N ILE A 101 1.43 1.08 19.15
CA ILE A 101 2.77 1.01 19.75
C ILE A 101 3.82 1.29 18.69
N GLY A 102 4.50 2.43 18.82
CA GLY A 102 5.69 2.77 18.02
C GLY A 102 5.38 3.29 16.61
N THR A 103 4.12 3.54 16.28
CA THR A 103 3.70 4.15 15.01
C THR A 103 2.36 4.85 15.18
N ASP A 104 2.34 6.14 14.89
CA ASP A 104 1.15 6.99 14.87
C ASP A 104 0.72 7.26 13.42
N PRO A 105 -0.56 7.58 13.17
CA PRO A 105 -0.99 7.98 11.84
C PRO A 105 -0.31 9.29 11.42
N TYR A 106 -0.12 9.44 10.12
CA TYR A 106 0.40 10.66 9.49
C TYR A 106 -0.71 11.72 9.47
N LEU A 107 -0.61 12.75 10.31
CA LEU A 107 -1.68 13.75 10.48
C LEU A 107 -1.25 15.13 9.95
N PRO A 108 -1.38 15.43 8.65
CA PRO A 108 -1.00 16.73 8.09
C PRO A 108 -1.80 17.89 8.66
N LEU A 109 -3.02 17.63 9.11
CA LEU A 109 -3.91 18.63 9.72
C LEU A 109 -3.94 18.54 11.25
N GLY A 110 -3.19 17.60 11.85
CA GLY A 110 -3.15 17.38 13.30
C GLY A 110 -4.32 16.60 13.89
N TYR A 111 -5.24 16.08 13.05
CA TYR A 111 -6.36 15.23 13.46
C TYR A 111 -6.66 14.19 12.39
N GLU A 112 -7.36 13.12 12.78
CA GLU A 112 -7.76 12.01 11.93
C GLU A 112 -9.06 12.29 11.16
N PRO A 113 -9.30 11.58 10.03
CA PRO A 113 -8.35 10.74 9.29
C PRO A 113 -7.28 11.52 8.52
N THR A 114 -6.20 10.85 8.14
CA THR A 114 -5.18 11.41 7.24
C THR A 114 -5.76 11.86 5.90
N PHE A 115 -6.60 11.02 5.28
CA PHE A 115 -7.25 11.27 4.01
C PHE A 115 -8.76 11.14 4.15
N TYR A 116 -9.47 12.27 4.11
CA TYR A 116 -10.93 12.32 4.15
C TYR A 116 -11.56 11.72 2.90
N HIS A 117 -12.61 10.93 3.13
CA HIS A 117 -13.48 10.36 2.09
C HIS A 117 -14.89 10.15 2.66
N SER A 118 -15.85 10.09 1.76
CA SER A 118 -17.22 9.69 2.04
C SER A 118 -17.50 8.28 1.51
N PRO A 119 -18.52 7.58 2.05
CA PRO A 119 -18.88 6.25 1.57
C PRO A 119 -19.33 6.24 0.10
N SER A 120 -19.89 7.35 -0.39
CA SER A 120 -20.31 7.49 -1.78
C SER A 120 -19.18 7.54 -2.80
N GLU A 121 -17.94 7.74 -2.35
CA GLU A 121 -16.76 7.74 -3.23
C GLU A 121 -16.22 6.33 -3.48
N ALA A 122 -16.78 5.30 -2.83
CA ALA A 122 -16.32 3.93 -2.95
C ALA A 122 -16.41 3.41 -4.39
N ASN A 123 -15.26 3.28 -5.04
CA ASN A 123 -15.14 2.89 -6.43
C ASN A 123 -13.74 2.31 -6.72
N THR A 124 -13.70 1.14 -7.34
CA THR A 124 -12.47 0.43 -7.73
C THR A 124 -12.19 0.46 -9.23
N SER A 125 -12.94 1.26 -10.00
CA SER A 125 -12.66 1.48 -11.42
C SER A 125 -11.32 2.19 -11.57
N SER A 126 -10.56 1.85 -12.61
CA SER A 126 -9.24 2.43 -12.89
C SER A 126 -9.24 3.95 -13.02
N SER A 127 -10.34 4.53 -13.52
CA SER A 127 -10.56 5.98 -13.59
C SER A 127 -10.78 6.65 -12.23
N SER A 128 -11.05 5.89 -11.17
CA SER A 128 -11.30 6.38 -9.81
C SER A 128 -10.09 6.22 -8.89
N LEU A 129 -8.91 5.94 -9.45
CA LEU A 129 -7.67 5.86 -8.67
C LEU A 129 -7.36 7.21 -8.04
N ILE A 130 -7.32 7.24 -6.71
CA ILE A 130 -6.95 8.42 -5.94
C ILE A 130 -5.43 8.50 -5.87
N THR A 131 -4.87 9.70 -6.05
CA THR A 131 -3.46 9.99 -5.79
C THR A 131 -3.36 11.07 -4.72
N LYS A 132 -2.67 10.79 -3.62
CA LYS A 132 -2.38 11.77 -2.56
C LYS A 132 -0.88 11.94 -2.41
N ARG A 133 -0.43 13.20 -2.38
CA ARG A 133 0.97 13.53 -2.17
C ARG A 133 1.27 13.68 -0.69
N VAL A 134 2.35 13.05 -0.25
CA VAL A 134 2.93 13.17 1.08
C VAL A 134 4.31 13.80 0.94
N THR A 135 4.54 14.92 1.62
CA THR A 135 5.76 15.74 1.43
C THR A 135 6.84 15.52 2.48
N ALA A 136 6.52 14.77 3.53
CA ALA A 136 7.39 14.53 4.67
C ALA A 136 7.00 13.23 5.41
N LEU A 137 7.95 12.59 6.08
CA LEU A 137 7.74 11.43 6.94
C LEU A 137 6.82 11.78 8.13
N LYS A 138 7.06 12.94 8.76
CA LYS A 138 6.19 13.49 9.81
C LYS A 138 5.64 14.84 9.37
N ALA A 139 4.37 15.08 9.68
CA ALA A 139 3.69 16.35 9.40
C ALA A 139 4.15 17.48 10.36
N PRO A 140 3.92 18.76 10.01
CA PRO A 140 4.04 19.89 10.93
C PRO A 140 3.22 19.69 12.22
N PRO A 141 3.62 20.26 13.37
CA PRO A 141 4.67 21.28 13.58
C PRO A 141 6.11 20.73 13.76
N GLY A 142 6.30 19.41 13.75
CA GLY A 142 7.61 18.75 13.84
C GLY A 142 7.96 18.02 12.55
N GLU A 143 7.92 18.74 11.42
CA GLU A 143 8.10 18.13 10.09
C GLU A 143 9.46 17.42 10.00
N ILE A 144 9.42 16.13 9.62
CA ILE A 144 10.63 15.35 9.31
C ILE A 144 10.58 15.04 7.82
N PRO A 145 11.46 15.58 6.98
CA PRO A 145 11.46 15.28 5.54
C PRO A 145 11.91 13.83 5.29
N PHE A 146 11.49 13.28 4.16
CA PHE A 146 12.04 12.01 3.67
C PHE A 146 13.52 12.17 3.31
N GLN A 147 14.32 11.18 3.68
CA GLN A 147 15.74 11.10 3.37
C GLN A 147 15.94 10.36 2.06
N ILE A 148 16.76 10.94 1.19
CA ILE A 148 17.12 10.34 -0.09
C ILE A 148 17.84 9.01 0.19
N CYS A 149 17.58 8.01 -0.64
CA CYS A 149 18.12 6.66 -0.48
C CYS A 149 17.68 5.92 0.79
N GLU A 150 16.63 6.39 1.45
CA GLU A 150 15.96 5.65 2.50
C GLU A 150 14.66 4.99 1.98
N LYS A 151 14.43 3.75 2.39
CA LYS A 151 13.21 2.98 2.12
C LYS A 151 12.18 3.23 3.21
N TYR A 152 10.95 3.51 2.79
CA TYR A 152 9.82 3.75 3.66
C TYR A 152 8.72 2.73 3.43
N PHE A 153 7.95 2.46 4.48
CA PHE A 153 6.85 1.49 4.49
C PHE A 153 5.54 2.22 4.77
N PHE A 154 4.50 1.84 4.02
CA PHE A 154 3.21 2.50 4.02
C PHE A 154 2.09 1.49 4.24
N ARG A 155 1.10 1.86 5.06
CA ARG A 155 -0.16 1.13 5.24
C ARG A 155 -1.32 2.12 5.38
N LEU A 156 -2.50 1.71 4.94
CA LEU A 156 -3.74 2.44 5.18
C LEU A 156 -4.63 1.67 6.17
N GLN A 157 -5.42 2.40 6.94
CA GLN A 157 -6.45 1.87 7.81
C GLN A 157 -7.69 2.74 7.68
N ALA A 158 -8.88 2.14 7.57
CA ALA A 158 -10.12 2.89 7.47
C ALA A 158 -10.60 3.32 8.85
N VAL A 159 -11.18 4.52 8.93
CA VAL A 159 -11.69 5.12 10.16
C VAL A 159 -13.17 5.43 9.99
N LEU A 160 -13.97 5.11 11.01
CA LEU A 160 -15.37 5.50 11.12
C LEU A 160 -15.54 6.69 12.07
N LEU A 161 -16.65 7.43 11.95
CA LEU A 161 -17.04 8.50 12.89
C LEU A 161 -17.09 8.05 14.35
N THR A 162 -17.42 6.77 14.58
CA THR A 162 -17.47 6.15 15.91
C THR A 162 -16.09 5.92 16.53
N GLY A 163 -15.00 6.17 15.80
CA GLY A 163 -13.64 5.85 16.21
C GLY A 163 -13.27 4.38 16.01
N VAL A 164 -14.17 3.58 15.42
CA VAL A 164 -13.87 2.20 15.02
C VAL A 164 -12.98 2.23 13.78
N GLU A 165 -11.94 1.41 13.81
CA GLU A 165 -11.01 1.28 12.70
C GLU A 165 -11.07 -0.11 12.06
N SER A 166 -10.74 -0.20 10.77
CA SER A 166 -10.53 -1.48 10.10
C SER A 166 -9.26 -2.17 10.61
N ALA A 167 -9.09 -3.44 10.23
CA ALA A 167 -7.74 -3.98 10.15
C ALA A 167 -6.89 -3.13 9.17
N PRO A 168 -5.61 -2.90 9.46
CA PRO A 168 -4.68 -2.28 8.52
C PRO A 168 -4.57 -3.08 7.22
N GLY A 169 -4.47 -2.35 6.10
CA GLY A 169 -4.21 -2.89 4.78
C GLY A 169 -2.84 -3.55 4.64
N PRO A 170 -2.57 -4.22 3.52
CA PRO A 170 -1.25 -4.76 3.22
C PRO A 170 -0.20 -3.63 3.17
N GLN A 171 1.02 -3.97 3.56
CA GLN A 171 2.15 -3.06 3.48
C GLN A 171 2.66 -2.94 2.05
N ILE A 172 3.01 -1.73 1.66
CA ILE A 172 3.83 -1.45 0.48
C ILE A 172 5.07 -0.64 0.90
N SER A 173 6.17 -0.77 0.17
CA SER A 173 7.39 -0.02 0.45
C SER A 173 7.94 0.63 -0.80
N SER A 174 8.52 1.82 -0.64
CA SER A 174 9.22 2.50 -1.72
C SER A 174 10.41 3.28 -1.20
N CYS A 175 11.42 3.45 -2.06
CA CYS A 175 12.56 4.32 -1.84
C CYS A 175 12.20 5.78 -2.07
N ALA A 176 12.71 6.68 -1.23
CA ALA A 176 12.56 8.13 -1.38
C ALA A 176 13.54 8.71 -2.43
N PHE A 177 13.69 7.99 -3.55
CA PHE A 177 14.46 8.40 -4.71
C PHE A 177 14.05 7.50 -5.90
N TYR A 178 13.90 8.08 -7.09
CA TYR A 178 13.40 7.33 -8.25
C TYR A 178 14.44 6.37 -8.87
N ASP A 179 15.73 6.61 -8.61
CA ASP A 179 16.82 5.79 -9.14
C ASP A 179 17.69 5.23 -8.02
N SER A 180 17.29 4.09 -7.46
CA SER A 180 18.02 3.43 -6.38
C SER A 180 19.44 3.01 -6.76
N THR A 181 19.78 2.92 -8.05
CA THR A 181 21.13 2.53 -8.50
C THR A 181 22.18 3.58 -8.19
N LEU A 182 21.78 4.83 -8.00
CA LEU A 182 22.67 5.94 -7.61
C LEU A 182 22.84 6.05 -6.09
N CYS A 183 22.12 5.22 -5.32
CA CYS A 183 22.25 5.19 -3.87
C CYS A 183 23.51 4.44 -3.42
N PRO A 184 24.09 4.80 -2.26
CA PRO A 184 25.15 4.01 -1.63
C PRO A 184 24.73 2.54 -1.46
N SER A 185 25.68 1.61 -1.57
CA SER A 185 25.41 0.17 -1.48
C SER A 185 24.96 -0.30 -0.08
N ASP A 186 25.22 0.51 0.94
CA ASP A 186 24.82 0.30 2.33
C ASP A 186 23.50 1.02 2.70
N SER A 187 22.89 1.73 1.74
CA SER A 187 21.60 2.37 1.95
C SER A 187 20.46 1.34 1.98
N SER A 188 19.33 1.67 2.61
CA SER A 188 18.17 0.77 2.67
C SER A 188 17.45 0.59 1.32
N CYS A 189 17.91 1.29 0.29
CA CYS A 189 17.41 1.25 -1.07
C CYS A 189 18.14 0.30 -2.02
N ASN A 190 19.32 -0.21 -1.64
CA ASN A 190 20.06 -1.24 -2.38
C ASN A 190 20.00 -2.60 -1.68
#